data_AF-A0A8J2PGL7-F1
#
_entry.id   AF-A0A8J2PGL7-F1
#
_cell.length_a   1.000
_cell.length_b   1.000
_cell.length_c   1.000
_cell.angle_alpha   90.00
_cell.angle_beta   90.00
_cell.angle_gamma   90.00
#
_symmetry.space_group_name_H-M   'P 1'
#
loop_
_entity.id
_entity.type
_entity.pdbx_description
1 polymer ?
#
loop_
_entity_poly.entity_id
_entity_poly.type
_entity_poly.pdbx_seq_one_letter_code
_entity_poly.pdbx_strand_id
1 'polypeptide(L)'
;GVEVDLTKLYPPVKFPVSANTPSISPLVKWNHEDSRGTSIITYPIRYGRMARFDLHDQQHSFLKGHKLGNKTVFPAAGYIFLAWNGLAELAGTKIENFPVRFENVSFERATFLSENNITELKFSVLDGNGNFEILEDDMVVVKGVVTGLENNMKVNFQKRETP
;
A
#
# COMPACT_ATOMS: atom_id res chain seq x y z
N GLY A 1 36.96 20.19 -4.92
CA GLY A 1 37.82 21.15 -4.22
C GLY A 1 39.18 20.52 -3.99
N VAL A 2 40.23 21.32 -3.84
CA VAL A 2 41.58 20.84 -3.47
C VAL A 2 41.64 20.71 -1.95
N GLU A 3 42.15 19.59 -1.46
CA GLU A 3 42.35 19.38 -0.03
C GLU A 3 43.61 20.12 0.43
N VAL A 4 43.44 21.09 1.33
CA VAL A 4 44.53 21.86 1.91
C VAL A 4 44.47 21.72 3.42
N ASP A 5 45.56 21.22 4.01
CA ASP A 5 45.69 21.06 5.45
C ASP A 5 46.21 22.34 6.10
N LEU A 6 45.30 23.11 6.70
CA LEU A 6 45.60 24.36 7.39
C LEU A 6 46.18 24.13 8.81
N THR A 7 46.19 22.90 9.33
CA THR A 7 46.63 22.64 10.70
C THR A 7 48.12 22.93 10.91
N LYS A 8 48.92 22.87 9.84
CA LYS A 8 50.37 23.17 9.85
C LYS A 8 50.69 24.66 9.99
N LEU A 9 49.71 25.54 9.79
CA LEU A 9 49.89 27.00 9.88
C LEU A 9 49.72 27.54 11.31
N TYR A 10 49.19 26.73 12.22
CA TYR A 10 48.89 27.15 13.59
C TYR A 10 49.49 26.18 14.62
N PRO A 11 49.73 26.63 15.86
CA PRO A 11 50.19 25.75 16.93
C PRO A 11 49.23 24.58 17.17
N PRO A 12 49.73 23.40 17.60
CA PRO A 12 48.90 22.23 17.86
C PRO A 12 47.83 22.49 18.92
N VAL A 13 46.59 22.09 18.61
CA VAL A 13 45.45 22.18 19.55
C VAL A 13 45.56 21.08 20.60
N LYS A 14 45.30 21.42 21.87
CA LYS A 14 45.25 20.44 22.97
C LYS A 14 43.83 19.92 23.15
N PHE A 15 43.68 18.60 23.12
CA PHE A 15 42.43 17.90 23.39
C PHE A 15 42.46 17.25 24.78
N PRO A 16 41.31 17.05 25.45
CA PRO A 16 39.96 17.40 25.02
C PRO A 16 39.69 18.92 25.04
N VAL A 17 38.72 19.36 24.24
CA VAL A 17 38.30 20.77 24.21
C VAL A 17 37.61 21.16 25.53
N SER A 18 37.50 22.46 25.80
CA SER A 18 36.86 22.95 27.03
C SER A 18 35.35 22.67 27.04
N ALA A 19 34.76 22.56 28.23
CA ALA A 19 33.32 22.30 28.39
C ALA A 19 32.41 23.39 27.80
N ASN A 20 32.93 24.60 27.59
CA ASN A 20 32.19 25.73 27.00
C ASN A 20 32.31 25.80 25.47
N THR A 21 32.92 24.79 24.83
CA THR A 21 33.03 24.73 23.38
C THR A 21 31.65 24.53 22.75
N PRO A 22 31.20 25.40 21.83
CA PRO A 22 29.89 25.26 21.19
C PRO A 22 29.71 23.96 20.42
N SER A 23 28.47 23.45 20.38
CA SER A 23 28.14 22.27 19.59
C SER A 23 28.18 22.56 18.08
N ILE A 24 28.75 21.63 17.32
CA ILE A 24 28.81 21.69 15.85
C ILE A 24 27.50 21.20 15.22
N SER A 25 26.74 20.34 15.90
CA SER A 25 25.50 19.72 15.40
C SER A 25 24.51 20.71 14.73
N PRO A 26 24.15 21.87 15.34
CA PRO A 26 23.18 22.78 14.74
C PRO A 26 23.69 23.53 13.49
N LEU A 27 25.00 23.51 13.22
CA LEU A 27 25.60 24.19 12.07
C LEU A 27 25.56 23.33 10.80
N VAL A 28 25.40 22.01 10.94
CA VAL A 28 25.34 21.08 9.81
C VAL A 28 23.90 20.99 9.30
N LYS A 29 23.67 21.49 8.09
CA LYS A 29 22.37 21.41 7.41
C LYS A 29 22.46 20.42 6.26
N TRP A 30 21.45 19.55 6.15
CA TRP A 30 21.27 18.66 5.01
C TRP A 30 20.22 19.25 4.07
N ASN A 31 20.27 18.88 2.79
CA ASN A 31 19.17 19.18 1.88
C ASN A 31 17.97 18.28 2.24
N HIS A 32 16.89 18.89 2.71
CA HIS A 32 15.65 18.21 3.11
C HIS A 32 14.54 18.30 2.03
N GLU A 33 14.89 18.61 0.78
CA GLU A 33 13.93 18.68 -0.34
C GLU A 33 13.25 17.33 -0.64
N ASP A 34 13.94 16.21 -0.45
CA ASP A 34 13.38 14.87 -0.64
C ASP A 34 12.74 14.35 0.64
N SER A 35 11.42 14.58 0.79
CA SER A 35 10.65 13.97 1.86
C SER A 35 10.37 12.50 1.53
N ARG A 36 11.16 11.58 2.09
CA ARG A 36 10.78 10.17 2.10
C ARG A 36 9.56 10.02 3.00
N GLY A 37 8.44 9.58 2.42
CA GLY A 37 7.15 9.55 3.08
C GLY A 37 7.22 8.95 4.49
N THR A 38 6.87 9.75 5.51
CA THR A 38 6.67 9.23 6.85
C THR A 38 5.44 8.33 6.80
N SER A 39 5.55 7.10 7.31
CA SER A 39 4.40 6.22 7.45
C SER A 39 3.39 6.87 8.38
N ILE A 40 2.33 7.47 7.82
CA ILE A 40 1.14 7.81 8.57
C ILE A 40 0.61 6.48 9.09
N ILE A 41 0.53 6.33 10.42
CA ILE A 41 -0.12 5.18 11.03
C ILE A 41 -1.61 5.33 10.74
N THR A 42 -2.04 4.86 9.57
CA THR A 42 -3.45 4.67 9.27
C THR A 42 -3.88 3.47 10.09
N TYR A 43 -4.66 3.71 11.16
CA TYR A 43 -5.37 2.64 11.85
C TYR A 43 -6.08 1.81 10.78
N PRO A 44 -5.88 0.48 10.73
CA PRO A 44 -6.49 -0.32 9.68
C PRO A 44 -8.00 -0.18 9.82
N ILE A 45 -8.62 0.54 8.88
CA ILE A 45 -10.06 0.48 8.69
C ILE A 45 -10.31 -0.95 8.24
N ARG A 46 -10.77 -1.79 9.17
CA ARG A 46 -10.89 -3.26 9.00
C ARG A 46 -12.00 -3.68 8.03
N TYR A 47 -12.57 -2.72 7.29
CA TYR A 47 -13.71 -2.89 6.39
C TYR A 47 -13.42 -2.42 4.96
N GLY A 48 -12.15 -2.15 4.62
CA GLY A 48 -11.80 -1.74 3.27
C GLY A 48 -10.30 -1.86 3.03
N ARG A 49 -9.87 -2.66 2.05
CA ARG A 49 -8.49 -2.68 1.56
C ARG A 49 -8.44 -1.89 0.26
N MET A 50 -7.58 -0.88 0.22
CA MET A 50 -7.41 -0.03 -0.96
C MET A 50 -6.16 -0.47 -1.71
N ALA A 51 -6.32 -0.80 -2.99
CA ALA A 51 -5.22 -1.08 -3.90
C ALA A 51 -5.08 0.09 -4.89
N ARG A 52 -3.83 0.48 -5.14
CA ARG A 52 -3.48 1.58 -6.04
C ARG A 52 -2.79 1.01 -7.26
N PHE A 53 -3.29 1.33 -8.44
CA PHE A 53 -2.71 0.91 -9.72
C PHE A 53 -2.18 2.14 -10.45
N ASP A 54 -0.87 2.14 -10.67
CA ASP A 54 -0.16 3.19 -11.42
C ASP A 54 0.53 2.55 -12.62
N LEU A 55 0.15 2.94 -13.84
CA LEU A 55 0.71 2.37 -15.06
C LEU A 55 2.19 2.72 -15.28
N HIS A 56 2.75 3.70 -14.57
CA HIS A 56 4.18 4.01 -14.59
C HIS A 56 5.01 3.13 -13.65
N ASP A 57 4.38 2.49 -12.67
CA ASP A 57 5.04 1.53 -11.79
C ASP A 57 5.38 0.26 -12.59
N GLN A 58 6.64 -0.18 -12.48
CA GLN A 58 7.11 -1.41 -13.10
C GLN A 58 6.22 -2.61 -12.69
N GLN A 59 5.73 -2.65 -11.45
CA GLN A 59 4.88 -3.73 -10.96
C GLN A 59 3.51 -3.79 -11.64
N HIS A 60 3.00 -2.66 -12.15
CA HIS A 60 1.66 -2.56 -12.75
C HIS A 60 1.71 -2.31 -14.26
N SER A 61 2.88 -2.05 -14.83
CA SER A 61 3.11 -1.76 -16.25
C SER A 61 2.52 -2.83 -17.19
N PHE A 62 2.42 -4.08 -16.74
CA PHE A 62 1.81 -5.18 -17.49
C PHE A 62 0.33 -4.95 -17.81
N LEU A 63 -0.38 -4.16 -17.00
CA LEU A 63 -1.80 -3.82 -17.22
C LEU A 63 -2.02 -3.04 -18.52
N LYS A 64 -0.99 -2.32 -19.03
CA LYS A 64 -1.04 -1.62 -20.33
C LYS A 64 -1.34 -2.55 -21.51
N GLY A 65 -1.07 -3.85 -21.36
CA GLY A 65 -1.37 -4.85 -22.39
C GLY A 65 -2.86 -5.19 -22.51
N HIS A 66 -3.67 -4.96 -21.48
CA HIS A 66 -5.09 -5.28 -21.50
C HIS A 66 -5.91 -4.09 -22.02
N LYS A 67 -6.10 -4.05 -23.34
CA LYS A 67 -6.76 -2.95 -24.04
C LYS A 67 -8.13 -3.35 -24.56
N LEU A 68 -9.08 -2.42 -24.43
CA LEU A 68 -10.35 -2.44 -25.14
C LEU A 68 -10.38 -1.24 -26.08
N GLY A 69 -10.14 -1.51 -27.38
CA GLY A 69 -9.86 -0.47 -28.36
C GLY A 69 -8.57 0.28 -28.01
N ASN A 70 -8.67 1.60 -27.83
CA ASN A 70 -7.51 2.44 -27.49
C ASN A 70 -7.37 2.73 -25.99
N LYS A 71 -8.26 2.18 -25.15
CA LYS A 71 -8.24 2.41 -23.71
C LYS A 71 -7.72 1.18 -22.99
N THR A 72 -6.88 1.40 -21.99
CA THR A 72 -6.47 0.36 -21.05
C THR A 72 -7.61 0.11 -20.07
N VAL A 73 -7.98 -1.15 -19.89
CA VAL A 73 -9.08 -1.56 -19.01
C VAL A 73 -8.55 -2.51 -17.97
N PHE A 74 -8.98 -2.39 -16.73
CA PHE A 74 -8.60 -3.32 -15.68
C PHE A 74 -9.19 -4.72 -15.96
N PRO A 75 -8.39 -5.79 -15.94
CA PRO A 75 -8.87 -7.13 -16.28
C PRO A 75 -9.91 -7.67 -15.28
N ALA A 76 -10.88 -8.43 -15.75
CA ALA A 76 -11.85 -9.14 -14.90
C ALA A 76 -11.15 -10.03 -13.86
N ALA A 77 -10.12 -10.76 -14.29
CA ALA A 77 -9.29 -11.60 -13.41
C ALA A 77 -8.56 -10.79 -12.32
N GLY A 78 -8.23 -9.52 -12.60
CA GLY A 78 -7.61 -8.63 -11.62
C GLY A 78 -8.52 -8.35 -10.43
N TYR A 79 -9.83 -8.20 -10.65
CA TYR A 79 -10.78 -8.02 -9.55
C TYR A 79 -10.89 -9.26 -8.68
N ILE A 80 -10.93 -10.44 -9.31
CA ILE A 80 -10.96 -11.73 -8.58
C ILE A 80 -9.69 -11.88 -7.74
N PHE A 81 -8.53 -11.58 -8.31
CA PHE A 81 -7.25 -11.60 -7.59
C PHE A 81 -7.23 -10.61 -6.42
N LEU A 82 -7.74 -9.39 -6.61
CA LEU A 82 -7.84 -8.37 -5.57
C LEU A 82 -8.73 -8.84 -4.40
N ALA A 83 -9.89 -9.43 -4.70
CA ALA A 83 -10.77 -9.99 -3.68
C ALA A 83 -10.12 -11.17 -2.94
N TRP A 84 -9.43 -12.04 -3.66
CA TRP A 84 -8.72 -13.18 -3.06
C TRP A 84 -7.59 -12.72 -2.15
N ASN A 85 -6.71 -11.83 -2.64
CA ASN A 85 -5.61 -11.29 -1.84
C ASN A 85 -6.14 -10.57 -0.60
N GLY A 86 -7.17 -9.74 -0.75
CA GLY A 86 -7.81 -9.03 0.35
C GLY A 86 -8.37 -9.98 1.41
N LEU A 87 -8.99 -11.09 1.00
CA LEU A 87 -9.49 -12.10 1.94
C LEU A 87 -8.36 -12.87 2.65
N ALA A 88 -7.30 -13.24 1.92
CA ALA A 88 -6.13 -13.92 2.49
C ALA A 88 -5.41 -13.04 3.54
N GLU A 89 -5.25 -11.75 3.26
CA GLU A 89 -4.71 -10.78 4.20
C GLU A 89 -5.58 -10.62 5.45
N LEU A 90 -6.91 -10.59 5.31
CA LEU A 90 -7.84 -10.56 6.45
C LEU A 90 -7.73 -11.83 7.30
N ALA A 91 -7.49 -12.98 6.67
CA ALA A 91 -7.20 -14.24 7.35
C ALA A 91 -5.77 -14.33 7.92
N GLY A 92 -4.90 -13.33 7.67
CA GLY A 92 -3.53 -13.31 8.17
C GLY A 92 -2.61 -14.34 7.50
N THR A 93 -2.92 -14.76 6.28
CA THR A 93 -2.15 -15.75 5.52
C THR A 93 -1.75 -15.21 4.15
N LYS A 94 -0.84 -15.92 3.47
CA LYS A 94 -0.45 -15.62 2.08
C LYS A 94 -1.49 -16.18 1.13
N ILE A 95 -1.71 -15.49 0.00
CA ILE A 95 -2.65 -15.90 -1.04
C ILE A 95 -2.38 -17.33 -1.56
N GLU A 96 -1.10 -17.72 -1.67
CA GLU A 96 -0.64 -19.05 -2.11
C GLU A 96 -1.17 -20.20 -1.24
N ASN A 97 -1.41 -19.93 0.05
CA ASN A 97 -1.84 -20.92 1.04
C ASN A 97 -3.31 -20.75 1.43
N PHE A 98 -4.09 -19.99 0.65
CA PHE A 98 -5.46 -19.65 1.00
C PHE A 98 -6.43 -20.00 -0.11
N PRO A 99 -6.88 -21.25 -0.22
CA PRO A 99 -7.83 -21.64 -1.25
C PRO A 99 -9.19 -20.96 -1.00
N VAL A 100 -9.77 -20.37 -2.05
CA VAL A 100 -11.06 -19.65 -1.98
C VAL A 100 -12.06 -20.19 -2.99
N ARG A 101 -13.34 -20.03 -2.65
CA ARG A 101 -14.48 -20.27 -3.54
C ARG A 101 -15.21 -18.95 -3.79
N PHE A 102 -15.40 -18.65 -5.07
CA PHE A 102 -16.21 -17.52 -5.52
C PHE A 102 -17.56 -18.01 -6.03
N GLU A 103 -18.63 -17.34 -5.60
CA GLU A 103 -20.01 -17.65 -5.97
C GLU A 103 -20.74 -16.36 -6.36
N ASN A 104 -21.61 -16.44 -7.37
CA ASN A 104 -22.48 -15.33 -7.81
C ASN A 104 -21.72 -14.01 -8.07
N VAL A 105 -20.54 -14.08 -8.69
CA VAL A 105 -19.76 -12.88 -9.03
C VAL A 105 -20.38 -12.16 -10.23
N SER A 106 -20.63 -10.87 -10.06
CA SER A 106 -21.15 -9.96 -11.09
C SER A 106 -20.18 -8.80 -11.30
N PHE A 107 -19.88 -8.52 -12.57
CA PHE A 107 -19.06 -7.38 -13.00
C PHE A 107 -19.99 -6.30 -13.54
N GLU A 108 -20.23 -5.27 -12.73
CA GLU A 108 -21.21 -4.22 -13.03
C GLU A 108 -20.64 -3.19 -14.01
N ARG A 109 -19.35 -2.90 -13.90
CA ARG A 109 -18.66 -1.90 -14.72
C ARG A 109 -17.19 -2.24 -14.90
N ALA A 110 -16.65 -1.93 -16.08
CA ALA A 110 -15.22 -1.98 -16.33
C ALA A 110 -14.51 -0.71 -15.84
N THR A 111 -13.38 -0.88 -15.15
CA THR A 111 -12.50 0.22 -14.72
C THR A 111 -11.53 0.57 -15.84
N PHE A 112 -11.48 1.84 -16.22
CA PHE A 112 -10.54 2.34 -17.23
C PHE A 112 -9.31 2.92 -16.55
N LEU A 113 -8.13 2.42 -16.93
CA LEU A 113 -6.85 2.89 -16.40
C LEU A 113 -6.29 4.00 -17.29
N SER A 114 -5.81 5.09 -16.69
CA SER A 114 -5.12 6.18 -17.40
C SER A 114 -3.66 6.21 -17.00
N GLU A 115 -2.78 6.62 -17.91
CA GLU A 115 -1.37 6.82 -17.59
C GLU A 115 -1.15 8.08 -16.74
N ASN A 116 -2.10 9.03 -16.78
CA ASN A 116 -1.98 10.30 -16.08
C ASN A 116 -2.51 10.26 -14.64
N ASN A 117 -3.08 9.14 -14.19
CA ASN A 117 -3.65 9.02 -12.85
C ASN A 117 -3.35 7.66 -12.20
N ILE A 118 -3.40 7.66 -10.88
CA ILE A 118 -3.41 6.43 -10.09
C ILE A 118 -4.87 6.03 -9.91
N THR A 119 -5.20 4.79 -10.28
CA THR A 119 -6.55 4.25 -10.09
C THR A 119 -6.61 3.54 -8.73
N GLU A 120 -7.58 3.90 -7.89
CA GLU A 120 -7.79 3.29 -6.58
C GLU A 120 -8.98 2.34 -6.61
N LEU A 121 -8.77 1.07 -6.23
CA LEU A 121 -9.84 0.08 -6.06
C LEU A 121 -9.92 -0.34 -4.59
N LYS A 122 -11.13 -0.33 -4.03
CA LYS A 122 -11.38 -0.68 -2.64
C LYS A 122 -12.10 -2.00 -2.55
N PHE A 123 -11.47 -3.00 -1.98
CA PHE A 123 -12.09 -4.26 -1.60
C PHE A 123 -12.76 -4.14 -0.23
N SER A 124 -14.02 -4.54 -0.15
CA SER A 124 -14.82 -4.62 1.08
C SER A 124 -15.48 -5.99 1.17
N VAL A 125 -15.57 -6.55 2.37
CA VAL A 125 -16.27 -7.82 2.62
C VAL A 125 -17.05 -7.74 3.93
N LEU A 126 -18.26 -8.29 3.94
CA LEU A 126 -19.11 -8.36 5.13
C LEU A 126 -18.86 -9.66 5.89
N ASP A 127 -18.62 -9.54 7.21
CA ASP A 127 -18.47 -10.68 8.10
C ASP A 127 -19.80 -11.40 8.29
N GLY A 128 -19.86 -12.65 7.84
CA GLY A 128 -20.95 -13.58 8.10
C GLY A 128 -21.36 -14.40 6.89
N ASN A 129 -21.47 -13.80 5.71
CA ASN A 129 -21.89 -14.48 4.49
C ASN A 129 -20.84 -14.46 3.36
N GLY A 130 -19.73 -13.74 3.53
CA GLY A 130 -18.70 -13.64 2.51
C GLY A 130 -19.07 -12.72 1.34
N ASN A 131 -20.15 -11.92 1.46
CA ASN A 131 -20.50 -10.93 0.45
C ASN A 131 -19.37 -9.91 0.35
N PHE A 132 -18.80 -9.80 -0.84
CA PHE A 132 -17.77 -8.82 -1.12
C PHE A 132 -18.20 -7.85 -2.22
N GLU A 133 -17.61 -6.67 -2.14
CA GLU A 133 -17.74 -5.61 -3.13
C GLU A 133 -16.36 -5.03 -3.42
N ILE A 134 -16.13 -4.69 -4.68
CA ILE A 134 -15.00 -3.87 -5.09
C ILE A 134 -15.57 -2.56 -5.59
N LEU A 135 -15.02 -1.46 -5.08
CA LEU A 135 -15.45 -0.11 -5.38
C LEU A 135 -14.35 0.68 -6.11
N GLU A 136 -14.76 1.51 -7.05
CA GLU A 136 -13.97 2.55 -7.71
C GLU A 136 -14.70 3.87 -7.47
N ASP A 137 -14.06 4.84 -6.81
CA ASP A 137 -14.67 6.12 -6.40
C ASP A 137 -16.03 5.93 -5.68
N ASP A 138 -16.06 5.03 -4.70
CA ASP A 138 -17.25 4.63 -3.92
C ASP A 138 -18.42 4.04 -4.75
N MET A 139 -18.20 3.74 -6.03
CA MET A 139 -19.17 3.02 -6.87
C MET A 139 -18.77 1.55 -7.01
N VAL A 140 -19.74 0.65 -6.84
CA VAL A 140 -19.52 -0.80 -6.99
C VAL A 140 -19.20 -1.15 -8.44
N VAL A 141 -18.04 -1.76 -8.66
CA VAL A 141 -17.60 -2.29 -9.97
C VAL A 141 -17.76 -3.80 -10.05
N VAL A 142 -17.56 -4.50 -8.93
CA VAL A 142 -17.73 -5.95 -8.82
C VAL A 142 -18.39 -6.28 -7.49
N LYS A 143 -19.29 -7.26 -7.49
CA LYS A 143 -19.88 -7.82 -6.28
C LYS A 143 -20.01 -9.33 -6.39
N GLY A 144 -20.05 -10.01 -5.26
CA GLY A 144 -20.27 -11.46 -5.23
C GLY A 144 -20.10 -12.03 -3.84
N VAL A 145 -19.91 -13.34 -3.77
CA VAL A 145 -19.61 -14.06 -2.53
C VAL A 145 -18.23 -14.71 -2.65
N VAL A 146 -17.40 -14.52 -1.63
CA VAL A 146 -16.07 -15.14 -1.52
C VAL A 146 -15.94 -15.81 -0.17
N THR A 147 -15.53 -17.08 -0.17
CA THR A 147 -15.37 -17.89 1.04
C THR A 147 -14.04 -18.63 1.02
N GLY A 148 -13.38 -18.75 2.17
CA GLY A 148 -12.20 -19.58 2.33
C GLY A 148 -12.61 -21.06 2.40
N LEU A 149 -11.89 -21.94 1.70
CA LEU A 149 -12.20 -23.38 1.65
C LEU A 149 -11.70 -24.14 2.89
N GLU A 150 -10.74 -23.58 3.64
CA GLU A 150 -10.29 -24.16 4.92
C GLU A 150 -11.16 -23.67 6.09
N ASN A 151 -11.54 -24.60 6.96
CA ASN A 151 -12.62 -24.49 7.96
C ASN A 151 -12.34 -23.56 9.16
N ASN A 152 -11.47 -22.55 9.02
CA ASN A 152 -11.02 -21.69 10.12
C ASN A 152 -11.33 -20.21 9.89
N MET A 153 -12.50 -19.86 9.35
CA MET A 153 -13.09 -18.55 9.65
C MET A 153 -13.63 -18.52 11.09
N LYS A 154 -12.75 -18.71 12.07
CA LYS A 154 -12.85 -17.95 13.32
C LYS A 154 -11.98 -16.72 13.12
N VAL A 155 -12.49 -15.76 12.35
CA VAL A 155 -11.95 -14.41 12.44
C VAL A 155 -12.33 -13.94 13.84
N ASN A 156 -11.40 -14.07 14.78
CA ASN A 156 -11.59 -13.64 16.17
C ASN A 156 -11.59 -12.11 16.18
N PHE A 157 -12.78 -11.53 16.01
CA PHE A 157 -13.02 -10.14 16.32
C PHE A 157 -13.05 -10.02 17.83
N GLN A 158 -11.92 -9.66 18.44
CA GLN A 158 -11.95 -9.23 19.84
C GLN A 158 -12.92 -8.04 19.94
N LYS A 159 -14.03 -8.31 20.63
CA LYS A 159 -15.11 -7.38 20.96
C LYS A 159 -14.49 -6.13 21.59
N ARG A 160 -14.79 -4.95 21.04
CA ARG A 160 -14.44 -3.69 21.70
C ARG A 160 -15.21 -3.63 23.03
N GLU A 161 -14.52 -3.73 24.14
CA GLU A 161 -14.98 -3.13 25.39
C GLU A 161 -14.82 -1.62 25.20
N THR A 162 -15.95 -0.92 25.20
CA THR A 162 -15.98 0.55 25.28
C THR A 162 -15.54 0.99 26.68
N PRO A 163 -14.81 2.11 26.80
CA PRO A 163 -14.49 2.71 28.10
C PRO A 163 -15.74 3.20 28.83
#